data_AF-A0A6L8BDU4-F1
#
_entry.id   AF-A0A6L8BDU4-F1
#
_cell.length_a   1.000
_cell.length_b   1.000
_cell.length_c   1.000
_cell.angle_alpha   90.00
_cell.angle_beta   90.00
_cell.angle_gamma   90.00
#
_symmetry.space_group_name_H-M   'P 1'
#
loop_
_entity.id
_entity.type
_entity.pdbx_description
1 polymer ?
#
loop_
_entity_poly.entity_id
_entity_poly.type
_entity_poly.pdbx_seq_one_letter_code
_entity_poly.pdbx_strand_id
1 'polypeptide(L)' 'RRVRAVSMTALSTIVGLLPIMLTSGAGSDVMQRIAAPMIGGMVTNLLLCLLVLPVVYGIVLQVREPVRAA' A
#
# COMPACT_ATOMS: atom_id res chain seq x y z
N ARG A 1 -6.60 14.22 2.77
CA ARG A 1 -7.74 13.28 2.63
C ARG A 1 -7.36 11.89 2.06
N ARG A 2 -6.29 11.75 1.25
CA ARG A 2 -5.87 10.44 0.68
C ARG A 2 -5.36 9.42 1.72
N VAL A 3 -4.75 9.88 2.80
CA VAL A 3 -4.21 9.00 3.86
C VAL A 3 -5.29 8.09 4.47
N ARG A 4 -6.53 8.60 4.63
CA ARG A 4 -7.68 7.80 5.09
C ARG A 4 -8.04 6.66 4.14
N ALA A 5 -7.93 6.88 2.82
CA ALA A 5 -8.25 5.85 1.83
C ALA A 5 -7.16 4.77 1.80
N VAL A 6 -5.89 5.16 1.87
CA VAL A 6 -4.77 4.21 1.88
C VAL A 6 -4.78 3.36 3.17
N SER A 7 -5.04 3.97 4.32
CA SER A 7 -5.18 3.24 5.58
C SER A 7 -6.39 2.30 5.58
N MET A 8 -7.51 2.71 4.98
CA MET A 8 -8.72 1.88 4.87
C MET A 8 -8.45 0.60 4.06
N THR A 9 -7.77 0.71 2.92
CA THR A 9 -7.45 -0.46 2.08
C THR A 9 -6.54 -1.43 2.80
N ALA A 10 -5.47 -0.94 3.43
CA ALA A 10 -4.52 -1.80 4.13
C ALA A 10 -5.16 -2.54 5.31
N LEU A 11 -5.98 -1.85 6.12
CA LEU A 11 -6.71 -2.47 7.22
C LEU A 11 -7.68 -3.54 6.70
N SER A 12 -8.43 -3.24 5.63
CA SER A 12 -9.36 -4.20 5.02
C SER A 12 -8.64 -5.46 4.53
N THR A 13 -7.48 -5.31 3.88
CA THR A 13 -6.70 -6.46 3.39
C THR A 13 -6.07 -7.27 4.52
N ILE A 14 -5.53 -6.62 5.56
CA ILE A 14 -5.01 -7.34 6.74
C ILE A 14 -6.12 -8.14 7.42
N VAL A 15 -7.30 -7.54 7.61
CA VAL A 15 -8.46 -8.20 8.20
C VAL A 15 -8.97 -9.35 7.33
N GLY A 16 -9.01 -9.17 6.00
CA GLY A 16 -9.46 -10.19 5.05
C GLY A 16 -8.48 -11.37 4.88
N LEU A 17 -7.18 -11.14 5.04
CA LEU A 17 -6.14 -12.17 4.92
C LEU A 17 -5.82 -12.87 6.25
N LEU A 18 -6.18 -12.27 7.39
CA LEU A 18 -6.03 -12.87 8.73
C LEU A 18 -6.60 -14.29 8.85
N PRO A 19 -7.85 -14.59 8.41
CA PRO A 19 -8.41 -15.94 8.52
C PRO A 19 -7.73 -16.96 7.58
N ILE A 20 -7.16 -16.49 6.46
CA ILE A 20 -6.43 -17.34 5.51
C ILE A 20 -5.11 -17.82 6.14
N MET A 21 -4.46 -16.98 6.95
CA MET A 21 -3.23 -17.38 7.65
C MET A 21 -3.50 -18.34 8.81
N LEU A 22 -4.64 -18.21 9.49
CA LEU A 22 -5.01 -19.06 10.63
C LEU A 22 -5.63 -20.40 10.21
N THR A 23 -6.13 -20.49 8.98
CA THR A 23 -6.71 -21.73 8.42
C THR A 23 -5.60 -22.74 8.13
N SER A 24 -5.56 -23.82 8.90
CA SER A 24 -4.70 -24.99 8.67
C SER A 24 -5.54 -26.15 8.12
N GLY A 25 -5.85 -26.11 6.83
CA GLY A 25 -6.58 -27.15 6.10
C GLY A 25 -5.82 -27.61 4.85
N ALA A 26 -6.30 -28.64 4.16
CA ALA A 26 -5.71 -29.09 2.90
C ALA A 26 -5.68 -27.94 1.87
N GLY A 27 -4.49 -27.61 1.34
CA GLY A 27 -4.27 -26.48 0.42
C GLY A 27 -3.91 -25.14 1.09
N SER A 28 -3.89 -25.07 2.43
CA SER A 28 -3.47 -23.87 3.18
C SER A 28 -2.03 -23.46 2.90
N ASP A 29 -1.12 -24.41 2.72
CA ASP A 29 0.29 -24.14 2.39
C ASP A 29 0.46 -23.32 1.11
N VAL A 30 -0.40 -23.57 0.10
CA VAL A 30 -0.35 -22.83 -1.17
C VAL A 30 -0.95 -21.44 -0.98
N MET A 31 -2.06 -21.34 -0.24
CA MET A 31 -2.74 -20.08 0.03
C MET A 31 -1.88 -19.12 0.86
N GLN A 32 -1.20 -19.63 1.90
CA GLN A 32 -0.27 -18.84 2.71
C GLN A 32 0.91 -18.31 1.89
N ARG A 33 1.45 -19.10 0.96
CA ARG A 33 2.55 -18.65 0.07
C ARG A 33 2.15 -17.51 -0.87
N ILE A 34 0.86 -17.38 -1.20
CA ILE A 34 0.33 -16.28 -2.00
C ILE A 34 -0.03 -15.08 -1.11
N ALA A 35 -0.63 -15.34 0.05
CA ALA A 35 -1.07 -14.29 0.98
C ALA A 35 0.11 -13.56 1.65
N ALA A 36 1.18 -14.28 2.02
CA ALA A 36 2.36 -13.70 2.69
C ALA A 36 3.00 -12.53 1.90
N PRO A 37 3.33 -12.65 0.61
CA PRO A 37 3.87 -11.53 -0.16
C PRO A 37 2.84 -10.42 -0.41
N MET A 38 1.54 -10.72 -0.48
CA MET A 38 0.52 -9.67 -0.60
C MET A 38 0.48 -8.77 0.63
N ILE A 39 0.55 -9.34 1.84
CA ILE A 39 0.58 -8.57 3.09
C ILE A 39 1.84 -7.71 3.13
N GLY A 40 3.01 -8.29 2.87
CA GLY A 40 4.28 -7.56 2.84
C GLY A 40 4.29 -6.46 1.78
N GLY A 41 3.80 -6.75 0.57
CA GLY A 41 3.71 -5.80 -0.53
C GLY A 41 2.77 -4.63 -0.24
N MET A 42 1.64 -4.87 0.44
CA MET A 42 0.73 -3.81 0.87
C MET A 42 1.38 -2.86 1.87
N VAL A 43 2.11 -3.38 2.86
CA VAL A 43 2.82 -2.55 3.85
C VAL A 43 3.89 -1.70 3.18
N THR A 44 4.70 -2.30 2.30
CA THR A 44 5.72 -1.58 1.54
C THR A 44 5.09 -0.53 0.63
N ASN A 45 4.00 -0.85 -0.07
CA ASN A 45 3.28 0.09 -0.91
C ASN A 45 2.66 1.24 -0.08
N LEU A 46 2.19 0.98 1.13
CA LEU A 46 1.67 2.00 2.06
C LEU A 46 2.76 3.00 2.43
N LEU A 47 3.92 2.50 2.86
CA LEU A 47 5.10 3.31 3.18
C LEU A 47 5.56 4.09 1.95
N LEU A 48 5.65 3.41 0.80
CA LEU A 48 6.03 4.02 -0.45
C LEU A 48 5.04 5.12 -0.84
N CYS A 49 3.74 4.89 -0.76
CA CYS A 49 2.74 5.91 -1.08
C CYS A 49 2.83 7.10 -0.12
N LEU A 50 3.02 6.88 1.18
CA LEU A 50 3.09 7.96 2.16
C LEU A 50 4.36 8.81 2.01
N LEU A 51 5.47 8.20 1.60
CA LEU A 51 6.78 8.85 1.49
C LEU A 51 7.08 9.36 0.07
N VAL A 52 6.67 8.62 -0.97
CA VAL A 52 6.88 8.97 -2.38
C VAL A 52 5.86 9.99 -2.86
N LEU A 53 4.58 9.96 -2.46
CA LEU A 53 3.64 11.02 -2.86
C LEU A 53 4.13 12.43 -2.49
N PRO A 54 4.55 12.74 -1.24
CA PRO A 54 4.96 14.09 -0.90
C PRO A 54 6.25 14.49 -1.61
N VAL A 55 7.19 13.55 -1.80
CA VAL A 55 8.43 13.80 -2.53
C VAL A 55 8.14 14.13 -3.99
N VAL A 56 7.33 13.30 -4.67
CA VAL A 56 6.97 13.52 -6.08
C VAL A 56 6.12 14.78 -6.22
N TYR A 57 5.17 15.03 -5.31
CA TYR A 57 4.34 16.23 -5.36
C TYR A 57 5.16 17.51 -5.13
N GLY A 58 6.13 17.49 -4.22
CA GLY A 58 7.06 18.59 -4.01
C GLY A 58 7.93 18.86 -5.24
N ILE A 59 8.51 17.81 -5.83
CA ILE A 59 9.30 17.92 -7.07
C ILE A 59 8.44 18.45 -8.22
N VAL A 60 7.23 17.91 -8.42
CA VAL A 60 6.32 18.35 -9.50
C VAL A 60 5.86 19.79 -9.30
N LEU A 61 5.60 20.23 -8.06
CA LEU A 61 5.29 21.63 -7.77
C LEU A 61 6.48 22.52 -8.11
N GLN A 62 7.69 22.16 -7.69
CA GLN A 62 8.91 22.92 -7.93
C GLN A 62 9.28 22.99 -9.42
N VAL A 63 8.97 21.95 -10.20
CA VAL A 63 9.11 21.94 -11.67
C VAL A 63 7.99 22.75 -12.37
N ARG A 64 6.85 22.97 -11.72
CA ARG A 64 5.75 23.79 -12.26
C ARG A 64 5.86 25.28 -11.93
N GLU A 65 6.62 25.66 -10.90
CA GLU A 65 6.91 27.07 -10.57
C GLU A 65 7.68 27.84 -11.69
N PRO A 66 8.61 27.28 -12.48
CA PRO A 66 9.19 28.02 -13.61
C PRO A 66 8.22 28.22 -14.80
N VAL A 67 7.06 27.54 -14.84
CA VAL A 67 6.14 27.58 -16.00
C VAL A 67 4.96 28.54 -15.79
N ARG A 68 4.67 28.95 -14.55
CA ARG A 68 3.55 29.88 -14.25
C ARG A 68 3.97 31.34 -14.12
N ALA A 69 5.27 31.60 -14.13
CA ALA A 69 5.86 32.93 -14.16
C ALA A 69 6.29 33.38 -15.58
N ALA A 70 5.90 32.64 -16.62
CA ALA A 70 6.12 32.96 -18.04
C ALA A 70 4.79 33.21 -18.75
#